data_AF-A0A6I4HVQ7-F1
#
_entry.id   AF-A0A6I4HVQ7-F1
#
_cell.length_a   1.000
_cell.length_b   1.000
_cell.length_c   1.000
_cell.angle_alpha   90.00
_cell.angle_beta   90.00
_cell.angle_gamma   90.00
#
_symmetry.space_group_name_H-M   'P 1'
#
loop_
_entity.id
_entity.type
_entity.pdbx_description
1 polymer ?
#
loop_
_entity_poly.entity_id
_entity_poly.type
_entity_poly.pdbx_seq_one_letter_code
_entity_poly.pdbx_strand_id
1 'polypeptide(L)'
;MITKTFKTTGGKLQVSIPETIREISLGQLIALQSTTQMNDLDAISILSGTPLSQIRLIKDFADLHHFSVHIAKLSEQIRAAYDSDSLPKTVCFDVDGSPKDIAVITNLAIEPAGAFMAARDLITEEINKHVEMHGEEDWKNSFNPSLSACAMILAHYFYSKVTRREYNEYRAEEFIKVVKRLPFTDALPIAKYFFLNYPNLSKPKISCWHRVQLLWKKRLALSSFKSSGMLTQ
;
A
#
# COMPACT_ATOMS: atom_id res chain seq x y z
N MET A 1 1.18 -20.73 8.52
CA MET A 1 2.06 -20.16 9.57
C MET A 1 3.07 -21.21 9.99
N ILE A 2 4.37 -20.91 9.87
CA ILE A 2 5.46 -21.80 10.30
C ILE A 2 5.85 -21.43 11.72
N THR A 3 5.79 -22.40 12.62
CA THR A 3 6.05 -22.17 14.05
C THR A 3 7.25 -22.97 14.51
N LYS A 4 8.22 -22.31 15.16
CA LYS A 4 9.41 -22.96 15.75
C LYS A 4 9.63 -22.46 17.17
N THR A 5 10.07 -23.37 18.04
CA THR A 5 10.41 -23.05 19.43
C THR A 5 11.92 -22.98 19.59
N PHE A 6 12.41 -21.82 20.04
CA PHE A 6 13.81 -21.51 20.24
C PHE A 6 14.17 -21.57 21.72
N LYS A 7 15.39 -21.98 22.03
CA LYS A 7 15.94 -21.87 23.38
C LYS A 7 16.48 -20.46 23.59
N THR A 8 16.04 -19.81 24.66
CA THR A 8 16.53 -18.48 25.04
C THR A 8 17.40 -18.55 26.30
N THR A 9 18.03 -17.44 26.66
CA THR A 9 18.75 -17.30 27.94
C THR A 9 17.84 -17.47 29.16
N GLY A 10 16.54 -17.15 29.04
CA GLY A 10 15.56 -17.22 30.13
C GLY A 10 14.51 -18.34 29.99
N GLY A 11 14.57 -19.20 28.98
CA GLY A 11 13.56 -20.26 28.78
C GLY A 11 13.40 -20.72 27.33
N LYS A 12 12.16 -20.77 26.87
CA LYS A 12 11.78 -21.13 25.48
C LYS A 12 10.95 -20.01 24.88
N LEU A 13 11.20 -19.66 23.62
CA LEU A 13 10.44 -18.67 22.85
C LEU A 13 9.83 -19.35 21.63
N GLN A 14 8.51 -19.26 21.48
CA GLN A 14 7.83 -19.72 20.27
C GLN A 14 7.72 -18.54 19.30
N VAL A 15 8.27 -18.70 18.09
CA VAL A 15 8.18 -17.70 17.02
C VAL A 15 7.41 -18.33 15.87
N SER A 16 6.42 -17.61 15.35
CA SER A 16 5.60 -18.03 14.22
C SER A 16 5.73 -17.01 13.09
N ILE A 17 6.05 -17.45 11.88
CA ILE A 17 6.19 -16.58 10.69
C ILE A 17 5.16 -16.99 9.64
N PRO A 18 4.56 -16.02 8.92
CA PRO A 18 3.74 -16.29 7.74
C PRO A 18 4.41 -17.24 6.76
N GLU A 19 3.68 -18.26 6.31
CA GLU A 19 4.13 -19.15 5.25
C GLU A 19 3.67 -18.68 3.86
N THR A 20 2.52 -18.01 3.85
CA THR A 20 1.90 -17.48 2.65
C THR A 20 1.55 -16.01 2.85
N ILE A 21 1.50 -15.28 1.74
CA ILE A 21 1.17 -13.86 1.75
C ILE A 21 -0.21 -13.52 2.33
N ARG A 22 -1.17 -14.45 2.30
CA ARG A 22 -2.52 -14.26 2.88
C ARG A 22 -2.49 -14.14 4.40
N GLU A 23 -1.44 -14.65 5.04
CA GLU A 23 -1.24 -14.58 6.48
C GLU A 23 -0.55 -13.28 6.90
N ILE A 24 -0.07 -12.48 5.95
CA ILE A 24 0.58 -11.20 6.21
C ILE A 24 -0.46 -10.10 6.23
N SER A 25 -0.50 -9.34 7.33
CA SER A 25 -1.34 -8.16 7.43
C SER A 25 -0.73 -6.95 6.71
N LEU A 26 -1.57 -6.03 6.27
CA LEU A 26 -1.14 -4.77 5.66
C LEU A 26 -0.20 -3.99 6.59
N GLY A 27 -0.48 -3.98 7.90
CA GLY A 27 0.33 -3.31 8.92
C GLY A 27 1.75 -3.86 9.03
N GLN A 28 1.92 -5.17 8.89
CA GLN A 28 3.25 -5.78 8.88
C GLN A 28 4.06 -5.34 7.66
N LEU A 29 3.47 -5.28 6.47
CA LEU A 29 4.17 -4.80 5.28
C LEU A 29 4.47 -3.31 5.34
N ILE A 30 3.58 -2.49 5.93
CA ILE A 30 3.88 -1.07 6.19
C ILE A 30 5.10 -0.95 7.10
N ALA A 31 5.16 -1.74 8.17
CA ALA A 31 6.30 -1.74 9.08
C ALA A 31 7.59 -2.16 8.35
N LEU A 32 7.52 -3.18 7.50
CA LEU A 32 8.65 -3.59 6.66
C LEU A 32 9.11 -2.47 5.73
N GLN A 33 8.18 -1.82 5.01
CA GLN A 33 8.50 -0.73 4.08
C GLN A 33 9.09 0.50 4.79
N SER A 34 8.65 0.79 6.02
CA SER A 34 9.11 1.95 6.80
C SER A 34 10.50 1.79 7.41
N THR A 35 11.08 0.58 7.40
CA THR A 35 12.37 0.30 8.05
C THR A 35 13.50 0.47 7.02
N THR A 36 14.24 1.59 7.10
CA THR A 36 15.28 1.97 6.12
C THR A 36 16.57 1.15 6.21
N GLN A 37 16.88 0.54 7.36
CA GLN A 37 18.06 -0.31 7.58
C GLN A 37 17.64 -1.62 8.26
N MET A 38 16.88 -2.44 7.53
CA MET A 38 16.34 -3.68 8.05
C MET A 38 17.42 -4.76 8.15
N ASN A 39 17.61 -5.30 9.35
CA ASN A 39 18.32 -6.57 9.53
C ASN A 39 17.33 -7.75 9.55
N ASP A 40 17.83 -8.98 9.39
CA ASP A 40 16.98 -10.18 9.38
C ASP A 40 16.14 -10.35 10.67
N LEU A 41 16.66 -9.90 11.82
CA LEU A 41 15.94 -9.97 13.10
C LEU A 41 14.77 -8.98 13.17
N ASP A 42 14.90 -7.80 12.56
CA ASP A 42 13.83 -6.82 12.44
C ASP A 42 12.71 -7.38 11.55
N ALA A 43 13.07 -7.98 10.41
CA ALA A 43 12.12 -8.65 9.53
C ALA A 43 11.37 -9.77 10.26
N ILE A 44 12.09 -10.63 10.99
CA ILE A 44 11.50 -11.70 11.81
C ILE A 44 10.60 -11.11 12.90
N SER A 45 11.01 -10.03 13.57
CA SER A 45 10.22 -9.36 14.61
C SER A 45 8.89 -8.84 14.06
N ILE A 46 8.93 -8.17 12.91
CA ILE A 46 7.74 -7.61 12.27
C ILE A 46 6.82 -8.73 11.76
N LEU A 47 7.35 -9.70 11.03
CA LEU A 47 6.56 -10.79 10.44
C LEU A 47 5.98 -11.73 11.48
N SER A 48 6.68 -11.96 12.59
CA SER A 48 6.18 -12.81 13.68
C SER A 48 5.33 -12.09 14.72
N GLY A 49 5.34 -10.76 14.73
CA GLY A 49 4.76 -9.96 15.82
C GLY A 49 5.47 -10.14 17.16
N THR A 50 6.62 -10.81 17.20
CA THR A 50 7.39 -11.04 18.43
C THR A 50 8.36 -9.87 18.66
N PRO A 51 8.40 -9.26 19.85
CA PRO A 51 9.30 -8.14 20.12
C PRO A 51 10.77 -8.48 19.88
N LEU A 52 11.51 -7.57 19.23
CA LEU A 52 12.93 -7.73 18.93
C LEU A 52 13.77 -8.05 20.18
N SER A 53 13.40 -7.47 21.33
CA SER A 53 14.05 -7.74 22.62
C SER A 53 13.98 -9.20 23.02
N GLN A 54 12.92 -9.93 22.67
CA GLN A 54 12.77 -11.36 22.95
C GLN A 54 13.55 -12.21 21.95
N ILE A 55 13.54 -11.83 20.67
CA ILE A 55 14.30 -12.52 19.62
C ILE A 55 15.81 -12.46 19.89
N ARG A 56 16.31 -11.34 20.40
CA ARG A 56 17.73 -11.18 20.79
C ARG A 56 18.17 -12.09 21.94
N LEU A 57 17.24 -12.70 22.69
CA LEU A 57 17.57 -13.66 23.76
C LEU A 57 17.77 -15.09 23.25
N ILE A 58 17.53 -15.36 21.95
CA ILE A 58 17.75 -16.66 21.34
C ILE A 58 19.25 -16.99 21.36
N LYS A 59 19.60 -18.18 21.85
CA LYS A 59 21.02 -18.57 22.03
C LYS A 59 21.71 -18.93 20.71
N ASP A 60 20.98 -19.56 19.80
CA ASP A 60 21.51 -20.04 18.53
C ASP A 60 20.81 -19.31 17.37
N PHE A 61 21.54 -18.42 16.71
CA PHE A 61 21.04 -17.68 15.55
C PHE A 61 21.02 -18.54 14.28
N ALA A 62 21.77 -19.64 14.22
CA ALA A 62 21.72 -20.55 13.07
C ALA A 62 20.33 -21.18 12.92
N ASP A 63 19.62 -21.37 14.04
CA ASP A 63 18.24 -21.87 14.04
C ASP A 63 17.24 -20.93 13.33
N LEU A 64 17.56 -19.63 13.22
CA LEU A 64 16.74 -18.64 12.51
C LEU A 64 16.95 -18.69 11.00
N HIS A 65 18.04 -19.30 10.52
CA HIS A 65 18.29 -19.46 9.09
C HIS A 65 17.16 -20.23 8.39
N HIS A 66 16.46 -21.12 9.11
CA HIS A 66 15.27 -21.81 8.59
C HIS A 66 14.18 -20.85 8.10
N PHE A 67 14.07 -19.65 8.67
CA PHE A 67 13.09 -18.67 8.23
C PHE A 67 13.52 -17.91 6.98
N SER A 68 14.82 -17.85 6.67
CA SER A 68 15.34 -17.07 5.54
C SER A 68 14.75 -17.53 4.19
N VAL A 69 14.66 -18.84 3.98
CA VAL A 69 14.07 -19.44 2.77
C VAL A 69 12.59 -19.03 2.62
N HIS A 70 11.85 -19.00 3.73
CA HIS A 70 10.44 -18.58 3.72
C HIS A 70 10.28 -17.09 3.48
N ILE A 71 11.14 -16.25 4.07
CA ILE A 71 11.14 -14.80 3.83
C ILE A 71 11.43 -14.49 2.36
N ALA A 72 12.42 -15.17 1.75
CA ALA A 72 12.71 -15.02 0.33
C ALA A 72 11.50 -15.39 -0.55
N LYS A 73 10.85 -16.53 -0.26
CA LYS A 73 9.62 -16.97 -0.96
C LYS A 73 8.47 -15.97 -0.78
N LEU A 74 8.31 -15.39 0.41
CA LEU A 74 7.30 -14.36 0.68
C LEU A 74 7.55 -13.10 -0.16
N SER A 75 8.82 -12.68 -0.29
CA SER A 75 9.19 -11.53 -1.13
C SER A 75 8.74 -11.70 -2.58
N GLU A 76 8.94 -12.90 -3.16
CA GLU A 76 8.47 -13.23 -4.51
C GLU A 76 6.94 -13.18 -4.61
N GLN A 77 6.22 -13.70 -3.60
CA GLN A 77 4.76 -13.64 -3.54
C GLN A 77 4.25 -12.20 -3.43
N ILE A 78 4.92 -11.35 -2.65
CA ILE A 78 4.57 -9.94 -2.49
C ILE A 78 4.68 -9.22 -3.83
N ARG A 79 5.79 -9.43 -4.55
CA ARG A 79 5.97 -8.86 -5.89
C ARG A 79 4.83 -9.28 -6.82
N ALA A 80 4.53 -10.57 -6.89
CA ALA A 80 3.45 -11.08 -7.75
C ALA A 80 2.06 -10.54 -7.37
N ALA A 81 1.82 -10.22 -6.10
CA ALA A 81 0.53 -9.66 -5.67
C ALA A 81 0.31 -8.22 -6.16
N TYR A 82 1.36 -7.42 -6.39
CA TYR A 82 1.22 -6.10 -7.01
C TYR A 82 0.75 -6.17 -8.47
N ASP A 83 1.09 -7.27 -9.16
CA ASP A 83 0.71 -7.50 -10.56
C ASP A 83 -0.72 -8.08 -10.70
N SER A 84 -1.38 -8.43 -9.60
CA SER A 84 -2.74 -8.96 -9.63
C SER A 84 -3.79 -7.85 -9.73
N ASP A 85 -4.74 -8.00 -10.66
CA ASP A 85 -5.90 -7.11 -10.81
C ASP A 85 -7.19 -7.71 -10.23
N SER A 86 -7.09 -8.82 -9.49
CA SER A 86 -8.25 -9.48 -8.91
C SER A 86 -8.78 -8.71 -7.70
N LEU A 87 -9.99 -8.16 -7.81
CA LEU A 87 -10.66 -7.44 -6.74
C LEU A 87 -11.51 -8.40 -5.89
N PRO A 88 -11.31 -8.49 -4.56
CA PRO A 88 -12.18 -9.28 -3.69
C PRO A 88 -13.59 -8.68 -3.63
N LYS A 89 -14.61 -9.54 -3.53
CA LYS A 89 -16.02 -9.11 -3.40
C LYS A 89 -16.39 -8.72 -1.98
N THR A 90 -15.72 -9.31 -0.99
CA THR A 90 -15.97 -9.13 0.44
C THR A 90 -14.65 -9.10 1.19
N VAL A 91 -14.61 -8.34 2.28
CA VAL A 91 -13.48 -8.27 3.21
C VAL A 91 -13.99 -8.50 4.62
N CYS A 92 -13.31 -9.35 5.39
CA CYS A 92 -13.64 -9.63 6.78
C CYS A 92 -12.86 -8.69 7.70
N PHE A 93 -13.58 -7.97 8.56
CA PHE A 93 -13.01 -7.14 9.62
C PHE A 93 -13.24 -7.78 10.97
N ASP A 94 -12.22 -7.81 11.81
CA ASP A 94 -12.38 -8.10 13.24
C ASP A 94 -12.60 -6.78 14.00
N VAL A 95 -13.84 -6.55 14.41
CA VAL A 95 -14.23 -5.38 15.21
C VAL A 95 -14.85 -5.84 16.50
N ASP A 96 -14.23 -5.44 17.61
CA ASP A 96 -14.64 -5.78 18.97
C ASP A 96 -14.75 -7.31 19.22
N GLY A 97 -13.88 -8.10 18.57
CA GLY A 97 -13.87 -9.57 18.68
C GLY A 97 -14.96 -10.27 17.87
N SER A 98 -15.67 -9.53 17.01
CA SER A 98 -16.69 -10.08 16.11
C SER A 98 -16.23 -9.95 14.65
N PRO A 99 -16.13 -11.06 13.90
CA PRO A 99 -15.86 -11.00 12.46
C PRO A 99 -17.06 -10.42 11.74
N LYS A 100 -16.82 -9.44 10.87
CA LYS A 100 -17.82 -8.77 10.04
C LYS A 100 -17.38 -8.78 8.59
N ASP A 101 -18.16 -9.46 7.75
CA ASP A 101 -17.96 -9.44 6.30
C ASP A 101 -18.60 -8.20 5.70
N ILE A 102 -17.79 -7.39 5.02
CA ILE A 102 -18.21 -6.17 4.36
C ILE A 102 -18.05 -6.33 2.85
N ALA A 103 -19.11 -6.04 2.10
CA ALA A 103 -19.06 -6.04 0.65
C ALA A 103 -18.20 -4.89 0.11
N VAL A 104 -17.37 -5.20 -0.88
CA VAL A 104 -16.55 -4.23 -1.60
C VAL A 104 -17.38 -3.65 -2.74
N ILE A 105 -17.70 -2.37 -2.61
CA ILE A 105 -18.40 -1.58 -3.64
C ILE A 105 -17.37 -0.73 -4.36
N THR A 106 -17.23 -0.92 -5.67
CA THR A 106 -16.25 -0.22 -6.49
C THR A 106 -16.54 1.27 -6.68
N ASN A 107 -17.76 1.73 -6.38
CA ASN A 107 -18.16 3.10 -6.60
C ASN A 107 -17.92 4.00 -5.37
N LEU A 108 -16.80 4.73 -5.37
CA LEU A 108 -16.43 5.69 -4.32
C LEU A 108 -17.40 6.88 -4.20
N ALA A 109 -18.13 7.22 -5.27
CA ALA A 109 -19.04 8.36 -5.29
C ALA A 109 -20.36 8.11 -4.53
N ILE A 110 -20.63 6.87 -4.11
CA ILE A 110 -21.79 6.51 -3.27
C ILE A 110 -21.52 6.78 -1.79
N GLU A 111 -20.25 7.00 -1.43
CA GLU A 111 -19.85 7.23 -0.04
C GLU A 111 -20.29 8.61 0.47
N PRO A 112 -20.38 8.81 1.80
CA PRO A 112 -20.64 10.12 2.39
C PRO A 112 -19.68 11.18 1.82
N ALA A 113 -20.18 12.39 1.57
CA ALA A 113 -19.42 13.45 0.90
C ALA A 113 -18.03 13.69 1.53
N GLY A 114 -17.93 13.61 2.88
CA GLY A 114 -16.65 13.70 3.59
C GLY A 114 -15.67 12.58 3.25
N ALA A 115 -16.12 11.32 3.21
CA ALA A 115 -15.29 10.17 2.84
C ALA A 115 -14.77 10.29 1.40
N PHE A 116 -15.65 10.72 0.49
CA PHE A 116 -15.28 10.97 -0.90
C PHE A 116 -14.24 12.08 -1.04
N MET A 117 -14.41 13.20 -0.33
CA MET A 117 -13.46 14.31 -0.35
C MET A 117 -12.09 13.91 0.20
N ALA A 118 -12.04 13.25 1.36
CA ALA A 118 -10.79 12.79 1.95
C ALA A 118 -10.06 11.78 1.03
N ALA A 119 -10.79 10.82 0.47
CA ALA A 119 -10.22 9.85 -0.46
C ALA A 119 -9.71 10.51 -1.75
N ARG A 120 -10.44 11.49 -2.30
CA ARG A 120 -9.96 12.27 -3.45
C ARG A 120 -8.66 12.99 -3.15
N ASP A 121 -8.60 13.69 -2.02
CA ASP A 121 -7.46 14.54 -1.68
C ASP A 121 -6.21 13.65 -1.48
N LEU A 122 -6.38 12.49 -0.85
CA LEU A 122 -5.34 11.47 -0.71
C LEU A 122 -4.88 10.87 -2.05
N ILE A 123 -5.81 10.48 -2.92
CA ILE A 123 -5.48 10.00 -4.28
C ILE A 123 -4.66 11.06 -5.03
N THR A 124 -5.06 12.31 -4.92
CA THR A 124 -4.41 13.43 -5.59
C THR A 124 -3.00 13.66 -5.06
N GLU A 125 -2.82 13.64 -3.74
CA GLU A 125 -1.51 13.81 -3.12
C GLU A 125 -0.54 12.71 -3.56
N GLU A 126 -0.97 11.44 -3.49
CA GLU A 126 -0.10 10.30 -3.80
C GLU A 126 0.32 10.27 -5.27
N ILE A 127 -0.62 10.56 -6.19
CA ILE A 127 -0.33 10.65 -7.63
C ILE A 127 0.64 11.80 -7.90
N ASN A 128 0.41 12.98 -7.31
CA ASN A 128 1.31 14.12 -7.51
C ASN A 128 2.72 13.81 -7.01
N LYS A 129 2.86 13.13 -5.86
CA LYS A 129 4.15 12.68 -5.33
C LYS A 129 4.88 11.76 -6.31
N HIS A 130 4.17 10.80 -6.90
CA HIS A 130 4.74 9.91 -7.91
C HIS A 130 5.19 10.67 -9.15
N VAL A 131 4.35 11.57 -9.66
CA VAL A 131 4.66 12.41 -10.84
C VAL A 131 5.85 13.33 -10.58
N GLU A 132 5.98 13.89 -9.39
CA GLU A 132 7.12 14.73 -8.99
C GLU A 132 8.44 13.93 -8.98
N MET A 133 8.41 12.65 -8.57
CA MET A 133 9.60 11.80 -8.48
C MET A 133 9.98 11.12 -9.82
N HIS A 134 8.99 10.72 -10.60
CA HIS A 134 9.19 9.84 -11.77
C HIS A 134 8.82 10.48 -13.12
N GLY A 135 8.24 11.69 -13.10
CA GLY A 135 7.76 12.39 -14.29
C GLY A 135 6.29 12.09 -14.63
N GLU A 136 5.72 12.94 -15.49
CA GLU A 136 4.30 12.88 -15.89
C GLU A 136 4.02 11.82 -16.97
N GLU A 137 5.04 11.42 -17.73
CA GLU A 137 4.91 10.49 -18.86
C GLU A 137 4.56 9.08 -18.37
N ASP A 138 3.45 8.53 -18.85
CA ASP A 138 2.94 7.18 -18.53
C ASP A 138 2.94 6.82 -17.04
N TRP A 139 2.69 7.81 -16.17
CA TRP A 139 2.74 7.64 -14.71
C TRP A 139 1.87 6.46 -14.24
N LYS A 140 0.71 6.23 -14.87
CA LYS A 140 -0.20 5.13 -14.55
C LYS A 140 0.42 3.74 -14.67
N ASN A 141 1.35 3.55 -15.61
CA ASN A 141 1.97 2.24 -15.86
C ASN A 141 3.05 1.91 -14.83
N SER A 142 3.64 2.93 -14.20
CA SER A 142 4.67 2.78 -13.15
C SER A 142 4.15 3.07 -11.75
N PHE A 143 2.90 3.49 -11.61
CA PHE A 143 2.32 3.92 -10.34
C PHE A 143 2.03 2.74 -9.42
N ASN A 144 2.70 2.74 -8.27
CA ASN A 144 2.39 1.88 -7.14
C ASN A 144 2.15 2.76 -5.91
N PRO A 145 0.92 2.81 -5.37
CA PRO A 145 0.64 3.63 -4.19
C PRO A 145 1.42 3.09 -2.98
N SER A 146 1.85 3.97 -2.08
CA SER A 146 2.46 3.56 -0.82
C SER A 146 1.48 2.74 0.01
N LEU A 147 2.00 1.78 0.78
CA LEU A 147 1.16 0.94 1.65
C LEU A 147 0.46 1.78 2.74
N SER A 148 1.09 2.87 3.17
CA SER A 148 0.47 3.86 4.06
C SER A 148 -0.74 4.54 3.42
N ALA A 149 -0.61 5.01 2.18
CA ALA A 149 -1.73 5.61 1.45
C ALA A 149 -2.84 4.59 1.20
N CYS A 150 -2.47 3.33 0.91
CA CYS A 150 -3.42 2.22 0.81
C CYS A 150 -4.20 2.00 2.10
N ALA A 151 -3.54 2.00 3.26
CA ALA A 151 -4.25 1.84 4.54
C ALA A 151 -5.21 3.02 4.82
N MET A 152 -4.78 4.24 4.50
CA MET A 152 -5.55 5.45 4.77
C MET A 152 -6.79 5.56 3.88
N ILE A 153 -6.67 5.32 2.56
CA ILE A 153 -7.83 5.34 1.66
C ILE A 153 -8.88 4.31 2.07
N LEU A 154 -8.44 3.11 2.45
CA LEU A 154 -9.32 2.05 2.93
C LEU A 154 -9.95 2.41 4.28
N ALA A 155 -9.28 3.17 5.13
CA ALA A 155 -9.83 3.61 6.40
C ALA A 155 -10.99 4.58 6.19
N HIS A 156 -10.85 5.59 5.33
CA HIS A 156 -11.95 6.48 4.97
C HIS A 156 -13.10 5.74 4.27
N TYR A 157 -12.77 4.79 3.40
CA TYR A 157 -13.75 4.02 2.65
C TYR A 157 -14.58 3.06 3.53
N PHE A 158 -13.93 2.33 4.43
CA PHE A 158 -14.60 1.29 5.21
C PHE A 158 -15.17 1.76 6.54
N TYR A 159 -14.72 2.90 7.08
CA TYR A 159 -15.09 3.36 8.42
C TYR A 159 -16.61 3.35 8.66
N SER A 160 -17.39 4.04 7.83
CA SER A 160 -18.85 4.14 8.01
C SER A 160 -19.54 2.78 7.83
N LYS A 161 -19.06 1.95 6.91
CA LYS A 161 -19.63 0.62 6.62
C LYS A 161 -19.41 -0.37 7.74
N VAL A 162 -18.19 -0.40 8.27
CA VAL A 162 -17.78 -1.32 9.32
C VAL A 162 -18.36 -0.92 10.67
N THR A 163 -18.28 0.37 11.01
CA THR A 163 -18.70 0.88 12.31
C THR A 163 -20.21 1.17 12.40
N ARG A 164 -20.88 1.33 11.25
CA ARG A 164 -22.28 1.81 11.14
C ARG A 164 -22.49 3.18 11.80
N ARG A 165 -21.44 3.99 11.90
CA ARG A 165 -21.47 5.35 12.43
C ARG A 165 -21.45 6.36 11.29
N GLU A 166 -21.91 7.56 11.59
CA GLU A 166 -21.73 8.69 10.68
C GLU A 166 -20.25 8.96 10.43
N TYR A 167 -19.95 9.38 9.20
CA TYR A 167 -18.59 9.66 8.80
C TYR A 167 -17.99 10.79 9.63
N ASN A 168 -16.79 10.56 10.15
CA ASN A 168 -16.00 11.55 10.84
C ASN A 168 -14.54 11.32 10.43
N GLU A 169 -13.90 12.35 9.89
CA GLU A 169 -12.55 12.27 9.32
C GLU A 169 -11.52 11.78 10.35
N TYR A 170 -11.47 12.40 11.53
CA TYR A 170 -10.54 12.02 12.60
C TYR A 170 -10.73 10.56 13.06
N ARG A 171 -11.98 10.10 13.19
CA ARG A 171 -12.25 8.70 13.56
C ARG A 171 -11.93 7.73 12.43
N ALA A 172 -12.10 8.15 11.18
CA ALA A 172 -11.69 7.37 10.03
C ALA A 172 -10.15 7.23 9.98
N GLU A 173 -9.40 8.26 10.33
CA GLU A 173 -7.93 8.16 10.47
C GLU A 173 -7.52 7.20 11.60
N GLU A 174 -8.19 7.25 12.75
CA GLU A 174 -7.95 6.28 13.84
C GLU A 174 -8.26 4.83 13.41
N PHE A 175 -9.25 4.67 12.54
CA PHE A 175 -9.66 3.38 12.00
C PHE A 175 -8.59 2.70 11.13
N ILE A 176 -7.53 3.40 10.73
CA ILE A 176 -6.32 2.80 10.12
C ILE A 176 -5.78 1.65 10.98
N LYS A 177 -5.86 1.73 12.31
CA LYS A 177 -5.39 0.66 13.21
C LYS A 177 -6.12 -0.66 12.96
N VAL A 178 -7.39 -0.60 12.58
CA VAL A 178 -8.20 -1.76 12.23
C VAL A 178 -7.85 -2.23 10.82
N VAL A 179 -7.76 -1.32 9.86
CA VAL A 179 -7.39 -1.62 8.46
C VAL A 179 -6.01 -2.28 8.37
N LYS A 180 -5.05 -1.86 9.19
CA LYS A 180 -3.71 -2.46 9.27
C LYS A 180 -3.72 -3.95 9.63
N ARG A 181 -4.81 -4.47 10.23
CA ARG A 181 -4.95 -5.90 10.55
C ARG A 181 -5.46 -6.74 9.37
N LEU A 182 -5.99 -6.10 8.32
CA LEU A 182 -6.49 -6.82 7.15
C LEU A 182 -5.37 -7.58 6.45
N PRO A 183 -5.66 -8.76 5.88
CA PRO A 183 -4.75 -9.45 4.98
C PRO A 183 -4.34 -8.53 3.84
N PHE A 184 -3.05 -8.50 3.54
CA PHE A 184 -2.50 -7.69 2.45
C PHE A 184 -3.15 -8.03 1.10
N THR A 185 -3.43 -9.31 0.85
CA THR A 185 -4.07 -9.79 -0.38
C THR A 185 -5.46 -9.25 -0.60
N ASP A 186 -6.15 -8.85 0.48
CA ASP A 186 -7.51 -8.32 0.40
C ASP A 186 -7.47 -6.80 0.32
N ALA A 187 -6.55 -6.17 1.06
CA ALA A 187 -6.43 -4.72 1.12
C ALA A 187 -5.85 -4.10 -0.17
N LEU A 188 -4.72 -4.64 -0.67
CA LEU A 188 -3.98 -4.01 -1.77
C LEU A 188 -4.82 -3.87 -3.05
N PRO A 189 -5.51 -4.90 -3.55
CA PRO A 189 -6.26 -4.78 -4.81
C PRO A 189 -7.35 -3.71 -4.75
N ILE A 190 -8.02 -3.56 -3.60
CA ILE A 190 -9.05 -2.54 -3.39
C ILE A 190 -8.46 -1.14 -3.40
N ALA A 191 -7.36 -0.94 -2.67
CA ALA A 191 -6.68 0.35 -2.65
C ALA A 191 -6.18 0.73 -4.05
N LYS A 192 -5.44 -0.18 -4.72
CA LYS A 192 -4.93 0.00 -6.08
C LYS A 192 -6.06 0.34 -7.06
N TYR A 193 -7.20 -0.37 -6.96
CA TYR A 193 -8.38 -0.07 -7.76
C TYR A 193 -8.81 1.39 -7.62
N PHE A 194 -8.90 1.93 -6.39
CA PHE A 194 -9.30 3.31 -6.18
C PHE A 194 -8.31 4.32 -6.77
N PHE A 195 -7.00 4.12 -6.57
CA PHE A 195 -6.01 5.03 -7.15
C PHE A 195 -6.01 5.02 -8.68
N LEU A 196 -6.15 3.85 -9.31
CA LEU A 196 -6.08 3.70 -10.77
C LEU A 196 -7.36 4.09 -11.51
N ASN A 197 -8.54 3.91 -10.88
CA ASN A 197 -9.84 4.16 -11.50
C ASN A 197 -10.43 5.54 -11.16
N TYR A 198 -9.90 6.23 -10.14
CA TYR A 198 -10.30 7.60 -9.80
C TYR A 198 -9.21 8.68 -10.02
N PRO A 199 -8.32 8.59 -11.04
CA PRO A 199 -7.28 9.59 -11.25
C PRO A 199 -7.85 10.92 -11.74
N ASN A 200 -9.02 10.93 -12.38
CA ASN A 200 -9.66 12.17 -12.86
C ASN A 200 -10.21 13.04 -11.72
N LEU A 201 -10.25 12.52 -10.48
CA LEU A 201 -10.51 13.32 -9.29
C LEU A 201 -9.27 14.13 -8.86
N SER A 202 -8.07 13.66 -9.24
CA SER A 202 -6.85 14.45 -9.22
C SER A 202 -6.88 15.39 -10.42
N LYS A 203 -7.47 16.57 -10.26
CA LYS A 203 -7.03 17.67 -11.13
C LYS A 203 -5.65 18.03 -10.63
N PRO A 204 -4.58 17.76 -11.39
CA PRO A 204 -3.24 18.11 -10.93
C PRO A 204 -3.24 19.61 -10.60
N LYS A 205 -2.70 19.97 -9.43
CA LYS A 205 -2.22 21.34 -9.21
C LYS A 205 -0.98 21.46 -10.08
N ILE A 206 -1.17 21.58 -11.39
CA ILE A 206 -0.08 21.73 -12.34
C ILE A 206 0.58 23.05 -11.95
N SER A 207 1.74 22.96 -11.30
CA SER A 207 2.60 24.10 -11.06
C SER A 207 2.71 24.86 -12.38
N CYS A 208 2.52 26.19 -12.33
CA CYS A 208 2.48 27.04 -13.52
C CYS A 208 3.66 26.75 -14.49
N TRP A 209 4.79 26.34 -13.93
CA TRP A 209 6.01 25.93 -14.63
C TRP A 209 5.86 24.69 -15.53
N HIS A 210 5.11 23.66 -15.13
CA HIS A 210 4.89 22.49 -15.99
C HIS A 210 3.96 22.79 -17.17
N ARG A 211 2.95 23.66 -16.97
CA ARG A 211 2.13 24.18 -18.09
C ARG A 211 2.99 24.95 -19.10
N VAL A 212 3.91 25.77 -18.61
CA VAL A 212 4.86 26.49 -19.46
C VAL A 212 5.79 25.51 -20.17
N GLN A 213 6.37 24.52 -19.48
CA GLN A 213 7.28 23.54 -20.10
C GLN A 213 6.59 22.68 -21.17
N LEU A 214 5.35 22.25 -20.96
CA LEU A 214 4.53 21.56 -21.96
C LEU A 214 4.21 22.43 -23.19
N LEU A 215 3.89 23.71 -22.97
CA LEU A 215 3.68 24.67 -24.05
C LEU A 215 4.97 24.92 -24.84
N TRP A 216 6.12 24.95 -24.17
CA TRP A 216 7.44 25.10 -24.81
C TRP A 216 7.82 23.85 -25.63
N LYS A 217 7.61 22.64 -25.10
CA LYS A 217 7.79 21.38 -25.85
C LYS A 217 6.90 21.31 -27.10
N LYS A 218 5.62 21.74 -27.01
CA LYS A 218 4.70 21.81 -28.16
C LYS A 218 5.12 22.87 -29.19
N ARG A 219 5.69 24.00 -28.76
CA ARG A 219 6.22 25.04 -29.66
C ARG A 219 7.47 24.57 -30.40
N LEU A 220 8.35 23.82 -29.73
CA LEU A 220 9.53 23.21 -30.35
C LEU A 220 9.15 22.16 -31.40
N ALA A 221 8.17 21.30 -31.11
CA ALA A 221 7.64 20.33 -32.08
C ALA A 221 6.98 20.99 -33.31
N LEU A 222 6.30 22.12 -33.14
CA LEU A 222 5.77 22.92 -34.26
C LEU A 222 6.87 23.61 -35.09
N SER A 223 8.01 23.94 -34.47
CA SER A 223 9.15 24.53 -35.18
C SER A 223 9.93 23.51 -36.02
N SER A 224 10.00 22.25 -35.60
CA SER A 224 10.66 21.17 -36.37
C SER A 224 9.87 20.75 -37.62
N PHE A 225 8.55 20.98 -37.64
CA PHE A 225 7.74 20.78 -38.85
C PHE A 225 7.84 21.94 -39.86
N LYS A 226 8.26 23.14 -39.43
CA LYS A 226 8.50 24.26 -40.35
C LYS A 226 9.88 24.23 -41.01
N SER A 227 10.86 23.51 -40.45
CA SER A 227 12.21 23.42 -41.02
C SER A 227 12.41 22.30 -42.05
N SER A 228 11.45 21.38 -42.22
CA SER A 228 11.54 20.31 -43.26
C SER A 228 10.81 20.64 -44.57
N GLY A 229 10.36 21.89 -44.75
CA GLY A 229 9.63 22.34 -45.95
C GLY A 229 10.45 23.12 -46.98
N MET A 230 11.76 23.28 -46.81
CA MET A 230 12.63 23.97 -47.77
C MET A 230 13.84 23.10 -48.14
N LEU A 231 13.64 22.16 -49.07
CA LEU A 231 14.69 21.63 -49.95
C LEU A 231 14.02 20.96 -51.16
N THR A 232 13.49 21.78 -52.06
CA THR A 232 13.34 21.43 -53.48
C THR A 232 13.63 22.68 -54.29
N GLN A 233 14.88 22.79 -54.74
CA GLN A 233 15.27 23.33 -56.04
C GLN A 233 16.68 22.84 -56.35
#